data_AF-A0AAW8XHB6-F1
#
_entry.id   AF-A0AAW8XHB6-F1
#
_cell.length_a   1.000
_cell.length_b   1.000
_cell.length_c   1.000
_cell.angle_alpha   90.00
_cell.angle_beta   90.00
_cell.angle_gamma   90.00
#
_symmetry.space_group_name_H-M   'P 1'
#
loop_
_entity.id
_entity.type
_entity.pdbx_description
1 polymer ?
#
loop_
_entity_poly.entity_id
_entity_poly.type
_entity_poly.pdbx_seq_one_letter_code
_entity_poly.pdbx_strand_id
1 'polypeptide(L)'
;EPNENNPTLKRLIEAVKDMQKESEKESKAEALKKLHFDEIKKLIDESPNNGKDIIVIGDDNLTPEIVEYIHKKHAKVGIERLDEDEITALNFTYPKNAKAIIDYQGIQHALNKHGINSPSVKFSKQPPITYKDIANYRDIVKNADETIKRDNRIISYKQVNGHFVVVEQINRNKSEFIFKTMFKEKGDYKNAPDYKKNIKEND
;
A
#
# COMPACT_ATOMS: atom_id res chain seq x y z
N GLU A 1 -35.48 51.62 11.95
CA GLU A 1 -35.80 50.18 12.06
C GLU A 1 -35.04 49.44 10.97
N PRO A 2 -34.31 48.35 11.26
CA PRO A 2 -33.66 47.59 10.20
C PRO A 2 -34.73 46.78 9.46
N ASN A 3 -34.84 47.00 8.15
CA ASN A 3 -35.79 46.32 7.28
C ASN A 3 -35.40 44.84 7.11
N GLU A 4 -36.19 43.94 7.69
CA GLU A 4 -35.99 42.47 7.65
C GLU A 4 -36.09 41.86 6.23
N ASN A 5 -36.51 42.64 5.21
CA ASN A 5 -36.63 42.18 3.82
C ASN A 5 -35.46 42.59 2.91
N ASN A 6 -34.22 42.69 3.43
CA ASN A 6 -33.05 42.85 2.56
C ASN A 6 -32.62 41.48 1.96
N PRO A 7 -32.82 41.25 0.65
CA PRO A 7 -32.52 39.96 0.01
C PRO A 7 -31.03 39.59 0.08
N THR A 8 -30.14 40.58 0.18
CA THR A 8 -28.70 40.38 0.32
C THR A 8 -28.35 39.80 1.68
N LEU A 9 -29.03 40.25 2.75
CA LEU A 9 -28.80 39.74 4.11
C LEU A 9 -29.25 38.28 4.24
N LYS A 10 -30.38 37.93 3.61
CA LYS A 10 -30.91 36.56 3.61
C LYS A 10 -29.96 35.58 2.90
N ARG A 11 -29.38 35.98 1.76
CA ARG A 11 -28.38 35.19 1.03
C ARG A 11 -27.09 34.97 1.84
N LEU A 12 -26.62 35.98 2.57
CA LEU A 12 -25.43 35.86 3.40
C LEU A 12 -25.65 34.89 4.57
N ILE A 13 -26.81 34.93 5.21
CA ILE A 13 -27.16 34.01 6.31
C ILE A 13 -27.26 32.56 5.80
N GLU A 14 -27.81 32.35 4.60
CA GLU A 14 -27.92 31.03 3.98
C GLU A 14 -26.53 30.47 3.63
N ALA A 15 -25.67 31.29 3.03
CA ALA A 15 -24.28 30.91 2.73
C ALA A 15 -23.49 30.53 3.99
N VAL A 16 -23.62 31.29 5.08
CA VAL A 16 -22.93 30.98 6.35
C VAL A 16 -23.44 29.68 6.97
N LYS A 17 -24.76 29.41 6.90
CA LYS A 17 -25.34 28.14 7.38
C LYS A 17 -24.84 26.95 6.58
N ASP A 18 -24.69 27.09 5.27
CA ASP A 18 -24.22 26.00 4.43
C ASP A 18 -22.72 25.74 4.63
N MET A 19 -21.90 26.79 4.78
CA MET A 19 -20.49 26.66 5.17
C MET A 19 -20.33 25.97 6.55
N GLN A 20 -21.18 26.30 7.53
CA GLN A 20 -21.16 25.63 8.82
C GLN A 20 -21.49 24.13 8.70
N LYS A 21 -22.52 23.76 7.93
CA LYS A 21 -22.85 22.34 7.69
C LYS A 21 -21.74 21.59 6.97
N GLU A 22 -21.05 22.22 6.03
CA GLU A 22 -19.93 21.61 5.31
C GLU A 22 -18.74 21.36 6.23
N SER A 23 -18.38 22.34 7.08
CA SER A 23 -17.34 22.19 8.10
C SER A 23 -17.68 21.12 9.17
N GLU A 24 -18.95 20.98 9.55
CA GLU A 24 -19.39 19.92 10.46
C GLU A 24 -19.33 18.52 9.83
N LYS A 25 -19.59 18.41 8.53
CA LYS A 25 -19.45 17.14 7.80
C LYS A 25 -17.98 16.74 7.65
N GLU A 26 -17.12 17.67 7.28
CA GLU A 26 -15.67 17.41 7.17
C GLU A 26 -15.07 17.02 8.52
N SER A 27 -15.39 17.75 9.59
CA SER A 27 -14.90 17.42 10.94
C SER A 27 -15.40 16.07 11.45
N LYS A 28 -16.66 15.71 11.21
CA LYS A 28 -17.18 14.37 11.53
C LYS A 28 -16.49 13.28 10.70
N ALA A 29 -16.28 13.50 9.40
CA ALA A 29 -15.58 12.56 8.54
C ALA A 29 -14.11 12.39 8.97
N GLU A 30 -13.43 13.47 9.35
CA GLU A 30 -12.06 13.43 9.86
C GLU A 30 -11.98 12.73 11.23
N ALA A 31 -12.94 12.97 12.13
CA ALA A 31 -13.04 12.27 13.41
C ALA A 31 -13.30 10.77 13.22
N LEU A 32 -14.19 10.39 12.31
CA LEU A 32 -14.44 8.98 11.93
C LEU A 32 -13.19 8.33 11.35
N LYS A 33 -12.45 9.03 10.46
CA LYS A 33 -11.16 8.54 9.93
C LYS A 33 -10.11 8.37 11.02
N LYS A 34 -10.03 9.30 11.99
CA LYS A 34 -9.11 9.20 13.13
C LYS A 34 -9.44 8.03 14.06
N LEU A 35 -10.73 7.86 14.40
CA LEU A 35 -11.20 6.72 15.18
C LEU A 35 -10.86 5.39 14.49
N HIS A 36 -11.14 5.30 13.20
CA HIS A 36 -10.77 4.14 12.38
C HIS A 36 -9.26 3.91 12.37
N PHE A 37 -8.45 4.96 12.22
CA PHE A 37 -6.99 4.87 12.25
C PHE A 37 -6.44 4.34 13.58
N ASP A 38 -6.98 4.78 14.72
CA ASP A 38 -6.53 4.32 16.04
C ASP A 38 -6.93 2.86 16.32
N GLU A 39 -8.09 2.41 15.83
CA GLU A 39 -8.47 0.99 15.87
C GLU A 39 -7.49 0.12 15.08
N ILE A 40 -7.11 0.54 13.86
CA ILE A 40 -6.14 -0.21 13.06
C ILE A 40 -4.75 -0.21 13.72
N LYS A 41 -4.31 0.89 14.36
CA LYS A 41 -3.04 0.87 15.14
C LYS A 41 -3.04 -0.18 16.23
N LYS A 42 -4.15 -0.31 16.95
CA LYS A 42 -4.29 -1.32 18.00
C LYS A 42 -4.15 -2.73 17.42
N LEU A 43 -4.79 -3.00 16.28
CA LEU A 43 -4.62 -4.26 15.55
C LEU A 43 -3.17 -4.50 15.12
N ILE A 44 -2.45 -3.47 14.69
CA ILE A 44 -1.03 -3.57 14.32
C ILE A 44 -0.17 -3.88 15.55
N ASP A 45 -0.42 -3.23 16.69
CA ASP A 45 0.33 -3.42 17.93
C ASP A 45 0.08 -4.80 18.56
N GLU A 46 -1.12 -5.37 18.36
CA GLU A 46 -1.49 -6.71 18.83
C GLU A 46 -1.11 -7.84 17.86
N SER A 47 -0.78 -7.51 16.61
CA SER A 47 -0.46 -8.51 15.58
C SER A 47 0.84 -9.25 15.93
N PRO A 48 0.82 -10.60 15.98
CA PRO A 48 2.04 -11.35 16.23
C PRO A 48 3.01 -11.23 15.05
N ASN A 49 4.31 -11.29 15.33
CA ASN A 49 5.34 -11.22 14.29
C ASN A 49 5.48 -12.51 13.45
N ASN A 50 4.84 -13.60 13.87
CA ASN A 50 4.92 -14.90 13.21
C ASN A 50 3.65 -15.74 13.44
N GLY A 51 3.34 -16.59 12.47
CA GLY A 51 2.36 -17.67 12.64
C GLY A 51 1.04 -17.42 11.91
N LYS A 52 0.08 -18.30 12.16
CA LYS A 52 -1.26 -18.25 11.57
C LYS A 52 -2.10 -17.07 12.10
N ASP A 53 -1.76 -16.56 13.27
CA ASP A 53 -2.53 -15.55 14.01
C ASP A 53 -2.13 -14.10 13.65
N ILE A 54 -1.30 -13.90 12.62
CA ILE A 54 -1.00 -12.56 12.08
C ILE A 54 -2.33 -11.90 11.68
N ILE A 55 -2.58 -10.72 12.21
CA ILE A 55 -3.82 -9.98 11.99
C ILE A 55 -3.85 -9.45 10.56
N VAL A 56 -4.97 -9.65 9.88
CA VAL A 56 -5.23 -9.11 8.53
C VAL A 56 -6.00 -7.81 8.69
N ILE A 57 -5.38 -6.68 8.33
CA ILE A 57 -5.99 -5.36 8.51
C ILE A 57 -6.94 -4.96 7.38
N GLY A 58 -6.89 -5.62 6.22
CA GLY A 58 -7.66 -5.25 5.03
C GLY A 58 -6.92 -4.28 4.11
N ASP A 59 -7.02 -4.48 2.80
CA ASP A 59 -6.36 -3.67 1.77
C ASP A 59 -6.80 -2.20 1.82
N ASP A 60 -8.11 -1.96 1.98
CA ASP A 60 -8.69 -0.62 2.11
C ASP A 60 -8.13 0.18 3.31
N ASN A 61 -7.54 -0.52 4.28
CA ASN A 61 -7.00 0.06 5.50
C ASN A 61 -5.48 0.32 5.41
N LEU A 62 -4.81 -0.09 4.34
CA LEU A 62 -3.39 0.14 4.12
C LEU A 62 -3.12 1.57 3.62
N THR A 63 -3.43 2.59 4.42
CA THR A 63 -3.17 4.00 4.08
C THR A 63 -1.69 4.36 4.24
N PRO A 64 -1.21 5.50 3.67
CA PRO A 64 0.17 5.94 3.85
C PRO A 64 0.57 6.09 5.34
N GLU A 65 -0.35 6.58 6.17
CA GLU A 65 -0.14 6.75 7.61
C GLU A 65 -0.04 5.39 8.33
N ILE A 66 -0.80 4.39 7.88
CA ILE A 66 -0.72 3.02 8.40
C ILE A 66 0.60 2.36 8.00
N VAL A 67 1.04 2.51 6.75
CA VAL A 67 2.35 2.02 6.31
C VAL A 67 3.48 2.66 7.12
N GLU A 68 3.41 3.98 7.35
CA GLU A 68 4.36 4.67 8.21
C GLU A 68 4.34 4.14 9.65
N TYR A 69 3.15 3.86 10.19
CA TYR A 69 3.01 3.29 11.53
C TYR A 69 3.64 1.90 11.63
N ILE A 70 3.34 0.99 10.69
CA ILE A 70 3.92 -0.36 10.60
C ILE A 70 5.45 -0.27 10.57
N HIS A 71 5.99 0.65 9.75
CA HIS A 71 7.42 0.88 9.64
C HIS A 71 8.05 1.34 10.96
N LYS A 72 7.49 2.37 11.59
CA LYS A 72 8.02 2.94 12.84
C LYS A 72 7.90 2.01 14.03
N LYS A 73 6.88 1.15 14.06
CA LYS A 73 6.66 0.17 15.13
C LYS A 73 7.38 -1.16 14.91
N HIS A 74 8.10 -1.30 13.81
CA HIS A 74 8.74 -2.55 13.40
C HIS A 74 7.75 -3.73 13.36
N ALA A 75 6.52 -3.46 12.92
CA ALA A 75 5.43 -4.42 12.95
C ALA A 75 5.37 -5.29 11.68
N LYS A 76 4.57 -6.35 11.76
CA LYS A 76 4.20 -7.23 10.66
C LYS A 76 2.70 -7.48 10.70
N VAL A 77 2.02 -7.26 9.57
CA VAL A 77 0.58 -7.50 9.44
C VAL A 77 0.25 -8.18 8.11
N GLY A 78 -0.90 -8.83 8.07
CA GLY A 78 -1.53 -9.25 6.83
C GLY A 78 -2.34 -8.12 6.23
N ILE A 79 -2.36 -8.02 4.92
CA ILE A 79 -3.14 -7.00 4.20
C ILE A 79 -4.45 -7.63 3.72
N GLU A 80 -4.38 -8.80 3.11
CA GLU A 80 -5.54 -9.55 2.67
C GLU A 80 -5.28 -11.05 2.73
N ARG A 81 -6.35 -11.84 2.67
CA ARG A 81 -6.27 -13.27 2.40
C ARG A 81 -6.18 -13.48 0.89
N LEU A 82 -5.40 -14.46 0.47
CA LEU A 82 -5.25 -14.82 -0.93
C LEU A 82 -6.29 -15.86 -1.31
N ASP A 83 -6.88 -15.72 -2.49
CA ASP A 83 -7.86 -16.67 -3.00
C ASP A 83 -7.22 -18.01 -3.31
N GLU A 84 -7.93 -19.12 -2.99
CA GLU A 84 -7.41 -20.48 -3.17
C GLU A 84 -7.00 -20.74 -4.63
N ASP A 85 -7.75 -20.21 -5.59
CA ASP A 85 -7.46 -20.35 -7.02
C ASP A 85 -6.12 -19.69 -7.43
N GLU A 86 -5.76 -18.56 -6.82
CA GLU A 86 -4.50 -17.86 -7.11
C GLU A 86 -3.26 -18.63 -6.65
N ILE A 87 -3.44 -19.49 -5.63
CA ILE A 87 -2.34 -20.12 -4.90
C ILE A 87 -2.32 -21.65 -5.01
N THR A 88 -3.33 -22.25 -5.66
CA THR A 88 -3.45 -23.71 -5.79
C THR A 88 -2.18 -24.32 -6.42
N ALA A 89 -1.59 -23.64 -7.40
CA ALA A 89 -0.34 -24.07 -8.05
C ALA A 89 0.93 -23.85 -7.20
N LEU A 90 0.83 -23.24 -6.01
CA LEU A 90 1.99 -22.84 -5.19
C LEU A 90 2.36 -23.83 -4.09
N ASN A 91 1.63 -24.96 -3.96
CA ASN A 91 1.91 -26.04 -3.01
C ASN A 91 2.09 -25.54 -1.56
N PHE A 92 1.17 -24.70 -1.10
CA PHE A 92 1.14 -24.22 0.27
C PHE A 92 0.79 -25.32 1.27
N THR A 93 1.45 -25.30 2.43
CA THR A 93 1.13 -26.21 3.54
C THR A 93 -0.27 -25.92 4.11
N TYR A 94 -0.68 -24.65 4.12
CA TYR A 94 -1.95 -24.20 4.68
C TYR A 94 -2.64 -23.19 3.74
N PRO A 95 -3.13 -23.62 2.57
CA PRO A 95 -3.65 -22.71 1.54
C PRO A 95 -4.79 -21.81 2.05
N LYS A 96 -5.66 -22.31 2.93
CA LYS A 96 -6.74 -21.52 3.56
C LYS A 96 -6.27 -20.37 4.46
N ASN A 97 -5.01 -20.40 4.87
CA ASN A 97 -4.37 -19.38 5.71
C ASN A 97 -3.47 -18.45 4.89
N ALA A 98 -3.52 -18.57 3.56
CA ALA A 98 -2.70 -17.77 2.68
C ALA A 98 -3.07 -16.28 2.76
N LYS A 99 -2.04 -15.45 2.86
CA LYS A 99 -2.21 -14.01 3.05
C LYS A 99 -1.04 -13.22 2.44
N ALA A 100 -1.36 -12.05 1.92
CA ALA A 100 -0.37 -11.03 1.61
C ALA A 100 0.07 -10.37 2.92
N ILE A 101 1.37 -10.20 3.09
CA ILE A 101 2.02 -9.71 4.29
C ILE A 101 2.83 -8.48 3.93
N ILE A 102 2.75 -7.46 4.79
CA ILE A 102 3.72 -6.36 4.81
C ILE A 102 4.39 -6.32 6.18
N ASP A 103 5.72 -6.17 6.16
CA ASP A 103 6.51 -5.97 7.35
C ASP A 103 7.38 -4.71 7.21
N TYR A 104 7.86 -4.24 8.36
CA TYR A 104 8.74 -3.08 8.41
C TYR A 104 10.03 -3.26 7.60
N GLN A 105 10.53 -4.50 7.42
CA GLN A 105 11.78 -4.75 6.71
C GLN A 105 11.63 -4.47 5.21
N GLY A 106 10.51 -4.89 4.62
CA GLY A 106 10.18 -4.59 3.22
C GLY A 106 9.98 -3.10 2.99
N ILE A 107 9.26 -2.42 3.91
CA ILE A 107 9.06 -0.96 3.85
C ILE A 107 10.40 -0.22 3.97
N GLN A 108 11.20 -0.58 4.97
CA GLN A 108 12.52 0.00 5.22
C GLN A 108 13.44 -0.20 4.00
N HIS A 109 13.43 -1.38 3.39
CA HIS A 109 14.21 -1.67 2.19
C HIS A 109 13.80 -0.77 1.02
N ALA A 110 12.50 -0.70 0.72
CA ALA A 110 11.97 0.13 -0.36
C ALA A 110 12.36 1.60 -0.18
N LEU A 111 12.21 2.16 1.02
CA LEU A 111 12.55 3.56 1.30
C LEU A 111 14.05 3.82 1.30
N ASN A 112 14.88 2.90 1.82
CA ASN A 112 16.33 3.09 1.85
C ASN A 112 16.95 3.01 0.45
N LYS A 113 16.41 2.15 -0.42
CA LYS A 113 16.93 1.94 -1.78
C LYS A 113 16.27 2.85 -2.82
N HIS A 114 15.01 3.19 -2.64
CA HIS A 114 14.21 3.88 -3.65
C HIS A 114 13.45 5.10 -3.12
N GLY A 115 13.53 5.43 -1.83
CA GLY A 115 12.90 6.62 -1.28
C GLY A 115 13.61 7.93 -1.64
N ILE A 116 12.99 9.07 -1.29
CA ILE A 116 13.45 10.42 -1.69
C ILE A 116 14.92 10.71 -1.37
N ASN A 117 15.43 10.11 -0.29
CA ASN A 117 16.81 10.31 0.16
C ASN A 117 17.78 9.22 -0.30
N SER A 118 17.33 8.26 -1.11
CA SER A 118 18.10 7.10 -1.52
C SER A 118 19.17 7.44 -2.57
N PRO A 119 20.21 6.61 -2.70
CA PRO A 119 21.19 6.73 -3.78
C PRO A 119 20.54 6.69 -5.18
N SER A 120 19.54 5.84 -5.39
CA SER A 120 18.88 5.70 -6.71
C SER A 120 18.16 6.98 -7.14
N VAL A 121 17.57 7.71 -6.20
CA VAL A 121 16.92 9.00 -6.48
C VAL A 121 17.97 10.10 -6.65
N LYS A 122 18.94 10.17 -5.73
CA LYS A 122 19.97 11.23 -5.72
C LYS A 122 20.92 11.16 -6.92
N PHE A 123 21.35 9.97 -7.30
CA PHE A 123 22.37 9.77 -8.34
C PHE A 123 21.77 9.33 -9.69
N SER A 124 20.78 8.44 -9.67
CA SER A 124 20.20 7.86 -10.90
C SER A 124 18.94 8.56 -11.38
N LYS A 125 18.46 9.61 -10.68
CA LYS A 125 17.26 10.40 -11.03
C LYS A 125 16.00 9.53 -11.24
N GLN A 126 15.91 8.40 -10.53
CA GLN A 126 14.71 7.57 -10.50
C GLN A 126 13.61 8.29 -9.71
N PRO A 127 12.33 8.09 -10.07
CA PRO A 127 11.22 8.54 -9.24
C PRO A 127 11.30 7.94 -7.82
N PRO A 128 11.11 8.73 -6.77
CA PRO A 128 11.16 8.23 -5.40
C PRO A 128 9.92 7.38 -5.06
N ILE A 129 10.12 6.37 -4.22
CA ILE A 129 9.07 5.64 -3.52
C ILE A 129 8.74 6.32 -2.20
N THR A 130 7.46 6.47 -1.93
CA THR A 130 6.91 7.06 -0.71
C THR A 130 6.01 6.06 0.01
N TYR A 131 5.59 6.39 1.23
CA TYR A 131 4.54 5.60 1.91
C TYR A 131 3.24 5.54 1.10
N LYS A 132 2.94 6.57 0.30
CA LYS A 132 1.79 6.55 -0.59
C LYS A 132 1.92 5.52 -1.70
N ASP A 133 3.11 5.36 -2.27
CA ASP A 133 3.32 4.33 -3.28
C ASP A 133 3.20 2.94 -2.64
N ILE A 134 3.80 2.74 -1.46
CA ILE A 134 3.74 1.47 -0.72
C ILE A 134 2.29 1.15 -0.32
N ALA A 135 1.51 2.13 0.13
CA ALA A 135 0.09 1.94 0.44
C ALA A 135 -0.72 1.38 -0.75
N ASN A 136 -0.35 1.71 -1.98
CA ASN A 136 -1.03 1.27 -3.19
C ASN A 136 -0.40 0.02 -3.84
N TYR A 137 0.55 -0.65 -3.17
CA TYR A 137 1.29 -1.72 -3.84
C TYR A 137 0.41 -2.94 -4.21
N ARG A 138 -0.64 -3.24 -3.43
CA ARG A 138 -1.56 -4.34 -3.76
C ARG A 138 -2.33 -4.08 -5.04
N ASP A 139 -2.79 -2.85 -5.26
CA ASP A 139 -3.41 -2.45 -6.53
C ASP A 139 -2.45 -2.67 -7.71
N ILE A 140 -1.17 -2.28 -7.53
CA ILE A 140 -0.12 -2.51 -8.53
C ILE A 140 0.06 -4.01 -8.82
N VAL A 141 0.03 -4.86 -7.79
CA VAL A 141 0.20 -6.31 -7.96
C VAL A 141 -1.01 -6.94 -8.63
N LYS A 142 -2.22 -6.64 -8.18
CA LYS A 142 -3.48 -7.19 -8.71
C LYS A 142 -3.70 -6.80 -10.17
N ASN A 143 -3.34 -5.56 -10.51
CA ASN A 143 -3.51 -5.00 -11.84
C ASN A 143 -2.22 -5.01 -12.67
N ALA A 144 -1.21 -5.81 -12.30
CA ALA A 144 0.06 -5.86 -13.01
C ALA A 144 -0.13 -6.22 -14.49
N ASP A 145 0.63 -5.56 -15.37
CA ASP A 145 0.61 -5.88 -16.81
C ASP A 145 1.39 -7.17 -17.08
N GLU A 146 2.34 -7.51 -16.20
CA GLU A 146 3.07 -8.76 -16.24
C GLU A 146 3.54 -9.19 -14.85
N THR A 147 3.36 -10.48 -14.53
CA THR A 147 3.84 -11.07 -13.28
C THR A 147 4.76 -12.25 -13.58
N ILE A 148 5.97 -12.14 -13.06
CA ILE A 148 7.04 -13.12 -13.22
C ILE A 148 7.20 -13.89 -11.90
N LYS A 149 6.98 -15.21 -11.91
CA LYS A 149 7.16 -16.09 -10.74
C LYS A 149 8.45 -16.91 -10.87
N ARG A 150 9.30 -16.93 -9.83
CA ARG A 150 10.59 -17.65 -9.75
C ARG A 150 10.73 -18.29 -8.38
N ASP A 151 10.74 -19.62 -8.28
CA ASP A 151 10.85 -20.35 -7.01
C ASP A 151 9.94 -19.78 -5.89
N ASN A 152 10.51 -18.92 -5.05
CA ASN A 152 9.90 -18.29 -3.89
C ASN A 152 9.75 -16.77 -4.07
N ARG A 153 9.81 -16.24 -5.28
CA ARG A 153 9.82 -14.81 -5.60
C ARG A 153 8.81 -14.51 -6.68
N ILE A 154 8.03 -13.46 -6.47
CA ILE A 154 7.07 -12.91 -7.44
C ILE A 154 7.52 -11.50 -7.75
N ILE A 155 7.57 -11.15 -9.04
CA ILE A 155 7.91 -9.82 -9.51
C ILE A 155 6.77 -9.35 -10.40
N SER A 156 6.08 -8.30 -9.98
CA SER A 156 4.95 -7.72 -10.71
C SER A 156 5.35 -6.38 -11.32
N TYR A 157 5.09 -6.21 -12.61
CA TYR A 157 5.38 -5.00 -13.38
C TYR A 157 4.08 -4.29 -13.74
N LYS A 158 4.04 -2.97 -13.54
CA LYS A 158 2.93 -2.11 -13.96
C LYS A 158 3.44 -0.89 -14.72
N GLN A 159 3.04 -0.75 -15.97
CA GLN A 159 3.38 0.36 -16.85
C GLN A 159 2.46 1.57 -16.58
N VAL A 160 2.90 2.49 -15.72
CA VAL A 160 2.20 3.74 -15.45
C VAL A 160 3.17 4.87 -15.07
N ASN A 161 3.18 5.95 -15.85
CA ASN A 161 4.05 7.13 -15.65
C ASN A 161 5.53 6.76 -15.42
N GLY A 162 6.09 6.00 -16.37
CA GLY A 162 7.22 5.10 -16.12
C GLY A 162 6.67 3.70 -15.85
N HIS A 163 7.30 2.94 -14.96
CA HIS A 163 6.75 1.68 -14.52
C HIS A 163 7.10 1.39 -13.06
N PHE A 164 6.19 0.71 -12.38
CA PHE A 164 6.42 0.15 -11.06
C PHE A 164 6.88 -1.30 -11.16
N VAL A 165 7.73 -1.68 -10.23
CA VAL A 165 8.12 -3.06 -9.98
C VAL A 165 7.88 -3.35 -8.50
N VAL A 166 7.08 -4.37 -8.22
CA VAL A 166 6.85 -4.88 -6.87
C VAL A 166 7.46 -6.27 -6.75
N VAL A 167 8.16 -6.52 -5.65
CA VAL A 167 8.75 -7.83 -5.35
C VAL A 167 8.13 -8.39 -4.09
N GLU A 168 7.51 -9.56 -4.22
CA GLU A 168 7.00 -10.35 -3.10
C GLU A 168 7.78 -11.66 -2.98
N GLN A 169 7.93 -12.17 -1.76
CA GLN A 169 8.51 -13.48 -1.49
C GLN A 169 7.43 -14.45 -1.01
N ILE A 170 7.37 -15.61 -1.64
CA ILE A 170 6.50 -16.73 -1.27
C ILE A 170 7.16 -17.52 -0.13
N ASN A 171 6.51 -17.59 1.01
CA ASN A 171 6.84 -18.51 2.09
C ASN A 171 5.80 -19.64 2.15
N ARG A 172 6.10 -20.79 1.55
CA ARG A 172 5.14 -21.90 1.42
C ARG A 172 4.72 -22.50 2.76
N ASN A 173 5.67 -22.62 3.69
CA ASN A 173 5.45 -23.21 5.01
C ASN A 173 4.51 -22.34 5.87
N LYS A 174 4.58 -21.01 5.71
CA LYS A 174 3.71 -20.06 6.42
C LYS A 174 2.48 -19.65 5.61
N SER A 175 2.44 -20.02 4.33
CA SER A 175 1.42 -19.56 3.36
C SER A 175 1.36 -18.03 3.34
N GLU A 176 2.49 -17.38 3.08
CA GLU A 176 2.61 -15.91 3.08
C GLU A 176 3.20 -15.43 1.76
N PHE A 177 2.63 -14.37 1.18
CA PHE A 177 3.31 -13.52 0.19
C PHE A 177 3.83 -12.29 0.92
N ILE A 178 5.15 -12.19 1.09
CA ILE A 178 5.78 -11.14 1.90
C ILE A 178 6.28 -10.04 0.97
N PHE A 179 5.77 -8.82 1.13
CA PHE A 179 6.31 -7.63 0.45
C PHE A 179 7.79 -7.44 0.81
N LYS A 180 8.68 -7.42 -0.19
CA LYS A 180 10.13 -7.25 0.01
C LYS A 180 10.65 -5.89 -0.42
N THR A 181 10.13 -5.36 -1.51
CA THR A 181 10.47 -4.02 -2.00
C THR A 181 9.49 -3.59 -3.08
N MET A 182 9.48 -2.29 -3.36
CA MET A 182 8.98 -1.74 -4.61
C MET A 182 9.91 -0.64 -5.10
N PHE A 183 9.89 -0.41 -6.40
CA PHE A 183 10.60 0.71 -7.02
C PHE A 183 9.89 1.18 -8.28
N LYS A 184 10.30 2.35 -8.75
CA LYS A 184 9.76 2.98 -9.95
C LYS A 184 10.89 3.44 -10.84
N GLU A 185 10.79 3.14 -12.13
CA GLU A 185 11.75 3.58 -13.14
C GLU A 185 11.04 4.28 -14.30
N LYS A 186 11.83 4.93 -15.15
CA LYS A 186 11.32 5.67 -16.32
C LYS A 186 11.30 4.74 -17.53
N GLY A 187 10.38 5.02 -18.45
CA GLY A 187 10.26 4.28 -19.70
C GLY A 187 9.50 2.95 -19.56
N ASP A 188 9.61 2.14 -20.60
CA ASP A 188 8.95 0.85 -20.74
C ASP A 188 9.68 -0.24 -19.93
N TYR A 189 8.93 -0.97 -19.08
CA TYR A 189 9.49 -2.03 -18.24
C TYR A 189 10.19 -3.13 -19.06
N LYS A 190 9.73 -3.43 -20.28
CA LYS A 190 10.36 -4.46 -21.13
C LYS A 190 11.77 -4.10 -21.59
N ASN A 191 12.07 -2.80 -21.59
CA ASN A 191 13.38 -2.29 -21.95
C ASN A 191 14.33 -2.18 -20.75
N ALA A 192 13.81 -2.27 -19.53
CA ALA A 192 14.56 -2.07 -18.31
C ALA A 192 15.60 -3.18 -18.07
N PRO A 193 16.80 -2.85 -17.55
CA PRO A 193 17.84 -3.85 -17.30
C PRO A 193 17.43 -4.95 -16.32
N ASP A 194 16.64 -4.60 -15.30
CA ASP A 194 16.13 -5.54 -14.31
C ASP A 194 15.16 -6.53 -14.97
N TYR A 195 14.22 -6.09 -15.80
CA TYR A 195 13.34 -6.96 -16.56
C TYR A 195 14.13 -7.93 -17.44
N LYS A 196 15.08 -7.40 -18.24
CA LYS A 196 15.95 -8.21 -19.11
C LYS A 196 16.75 -9.26 -18.33
N LYS A 197 17.16 -8.95 -17.11
CA LYS A 197 17.81 -9.91 -16.21
C LYS A 197 16.81 -10.96 -15.73
N ASN A 198 15.65 -10.53 -15.25
CA ASN A 198 14.63 -11.39 -14.67
C ASN A 198 14.03 -12.38 -15.68
N ILE A 199 13.96 -12.03 -16.97
CA ILE A 199 13.53 -12.96 -18.03
C ILE A 199 14.63 -13.94 -18.44
N LYS A 200 15.92 -13.53 -18.45
CA LYS A 200 17.04 -14.41 -18.87
C LYS A 200 17.35 -15.50 -17.85
N GLU A 201 17.13 -15.22 -16.57
CA GLU A 201 17.28 -16.21 -15.49
C GLU A 201 16.11 -17.22 -15.44
N ASN A 202 15.29 -17.26 -16.49
CA ASN A 202 14.09 -18.11 -16.58
C ASN A 202 14.16 -19.18 -17.66
N ASP A 203 15.17 -19.09 -18.51
CA ASP A 203 15.52 -20.07 -19.54
C ASP A 203 16.62 -21.01 -18.98
#